data_AF-A0A2D7FRB6-F1
#
_entry.id   AF-A0A2D7FRB6-F1
#
_cell.length_a   1.000
_cell.length_b   1.000
_cell.length_c   1.000
_cell.angle_alpha   90.00
_cell.angle_beta   90.00
_cell.angle_gamma   90.00
#
_symmetry.space_group_name_H-M   'P 1'
#
loop_
_entity.id
_entity.type
_entity.pdbx_description
1 polymer ?
#
loop_
_entity_poly.entity_id
_entity_poly.type
_entity_poly.pdbx_seq_one_letter_code
_entity_poly.pdbx_strand_id
1 'polypeptide(L)'
;MFSASLAVKADGTVAVATIANGGISRISPKDGSIAHVPTDDGVTTNICFGGEDLRTAYITLSSTGRLLKTPWDAPGLPLNFLNV
;
A
#
# COMPACT_ATOMS: atom_id res chain seq x y z
N MET A 1 -1.02 16.46 -2.01
CA MET A 1 -1.02 15.00 -2.24
C MET A 1 -2.45 14.59 -2.54
N PHE A 2 -2.74 14.07 -3.74
CA PHE A 2 -4.05 13.46 -4.03
C PHE A 2 -3.96 11.99 -3.66
N SER A 3 -4.63 11.60 -2.57
CA SER A 3 -4.64 10.26 -2.02
C SER A 3 -5.95 9.55 -2.37
N ALA A 4 -5.86 8.28 -2.77
CA ALA A 4 -7.02 7.48 -3.14
C ALA A 4 -7.49 6.55 -2.00
N SER A 5 -6.57 5.76 -1.44
CA SER A 5 -6.82 4.76 -0.40
C SER A 5 -5.56 4.55 0.43
N LEU A 6 -5.68 3.84 1.56
CA LEU A 6 -4.57 3.49 2.44
C LEU A 6 -4.71 2.09 3.04
N ALA A 7 -3.58 1.54 3.47
CA ALA A 7 -3.48 0.39 4.37
C ALA A 7 -2.38 0.66 5.41
N VAL A 8 -2.41 -0.07 6.52
CA VAL A 8 -1.43 0.09 7.62
C VAL A 8 -0.56 -1.16 7.70
N LYS A 9 0.75 -0.97 7.84
CA LYS A 9 1.71 -2.04 8.15
C LYS A 9 1.67 -2.38 9.65
N ALA A 10 2.12 -3.57 10.03
CA ALA A 10 2.15 -3.99 11.43
C ALA A 10 3.02 -3.09 12.33
N ASP A 11 4.00 -2.38 11.76
CA ASP A 11 4.85 -1.41 12.47
C ASP A 11 4.22 0.00 12.62
N GLY A 12 2.98 0.19 12.15
CA GLY A 12 2.26 1.46 12.16
C GLY A 12 2.52 2.36 10.95
N THR A 13 3.38 1.96 10.01
CA THR A 13 3.58 2.72 8.76
C THR A 13 2.31 2.75 7.94
N VAL A 14 1.88 3.95 7.54
CA VAL A 14 0.70 4.13 6.68
C VAL A 14 1.15 4.10 5.23
N ALA A 15 0.65 3.13 4.47
CA ALA A 15 0.88 3.00 3.03
C ALA A 15 -0.30 3.62 2.28
N VAL A 16 -0.05 4.69 1.52
CA VAL A 16 -1.06 5.50 0.85
C VAL A 16 -0.89 5.41 -0.66
N ALA A 17 -1.95 4.99 -1.37
CA ALA A 17 -2.00 5.02 -2.82
C ALA A 17 -2.06 6.48 -3.32
N THR A 18 -1.10 6.85 -4.17
CA THR A 18 -0.90 8.23 -4.64
C THR A 18 -1.33 8.36 -6.10
N ILE A 19 -2.26 9.29 -6.38
CA ILE A 19 -2.71 9.63 -7.73
C ILE A 19 -1.73 10.65 -8.34
N ALA A 20 -1.52 10.58 -9.66
CA ALA A 20 -0.64 11.41 -10.50
C ALA A 20 0.86 11.17 -10.27
N ASN A 21 1.34 11.22 -9.03
CA ASN A 21 2.68 10.72 -8.68
C ASN A 21 2.59 9.22 -8.32
N GLY A 22 2.17 8.44 -9.33
CA GLY A 22 1.74 7.06 -9.22
C GLY A 22 2.64 6.17 -8.37
N GLY A 23 2.05 5.54 -7.36
CA GLY A 23 2.74 4.60 -6.48
C GLY A 23 2.17 4.59 -5.07
N ILE A 24 2.97 4.05 -4.16
CA ILE A 24 2.64 3.93 -2.73
C ILE A 24 3.58 4.84 -1.93
N SER A 25 2.99 5.81 -1.24
CA SER A 25 3.70 6.67 -0.29
C SER A 25 3.62 6.04 1.09
N ARG A 26 4.76 5.68 1.68
CA ARG A 26 4.88 5.11 3.02
C ARG A 26 5.20 6.23 4.01
N ILE A 27 4.32 6.44 4.97
CA ILE A 27 4.44 7.50 5.98
C ILE A 27 4.87 6.86 7.30
N SER A 28 6.06 7.25 7.77
CA SER A 28 6.64 6.77 9.03
C SER A 28 5.81 7.25 10.23
N PRO A 29 5.44 6.36 11.17
CA PRO A 29 4.74 6.76 12.38
C PRO A 29 5.68 7.44 13.40
N LYS A 30 7.00 7.36 13.21
CA LYS A 30 7.99 7.92 14.14
C LYS A 30 8.16 9.42 14.00
N ASP A 31 8.14 9.91 12.75
CA ASP A 31 8.53 11.27 12.41
C ASP A 31 7.75 11.86 11.22
N GLY A 32 6.81 11.11 10.63
CA GLY A 32 6.03 11.55 9.48
C GLY A 32 6.80 11.56 8.16
N SER A 33 8.04 11.04 8.11
CA SER A 33 8.82 10.96 6.88
C SER A 33 8.14 10.11 5.81
N ILE A 34 8.30 10.49 4.54
CA ILE A 34 7.63 9.86 3.40
C ILE A 34 8.65 9.17 2.50
N ALA A 35 8.46 7.87 2.26
CA ALA A 35 9.21 7.10 1.26
C ALA A 35 8.27 6.61 0.16
N HIS A 36 8.60 6.89 -1.10
CA HIS A 36 7.76 6.54 -2.24
C HIS A 36 8.21 5.22 -2.90
N VAL A 37 7.25 4.37 -3.26
CA VAL A 37 7.46 3.13 -4.00
C VAL A 37 6.67 3.22 -5.32
N PRO A 38 7.35 3.38 -6.47
CA PRO A 38 6.67 3.48 -7.76
C PRO A 38 6.06 2.13 -8.15
N THR A 39 4.92 2.18 -8.84
CA THR A 39 4.14 1.01 -9.28
C THR A 39 4.07 0.87 -10.81
N ASP A 40 4.80 1.73 -11.54
CA ASP A 40 4.77 1.78 -13.01
C ASP A 40 3.35 2.05 -13.57
N ASP A 41 2.58 2.90 -12.88
CA ASP A 41 1.26 3.38 -13.31
C ASP A 41 0.97 4.76 -12.72
N GLY A 42 0.57 5.72 -13.56
CA GLY A 42 0.32 7.11 -13.14
C GLY A 42 -0.87 7.29 -12.21
N VAL A 43 -1.78 6.32 -12.12
CA VAL A 43 -2.99 6.37 -11.29
C VAL A 43 -3.10 5.08 -10.46
N THR A 44 -2.28 5.02 -9.41
CA THR A 44 -2.40 3.98 -8.38
C THR A 44 -3.52 4.33 -7.41
N THR A 45 -4.46 3.41 -7.20
CA THR A 45 -5.73 3.72 -6.49
C THR A 45 -5.93 3.00 -5.17
N ASN A 46 -5.36 1.81 -4.98
CA ASN A 46 -5.56 1.07 -3.75
C ASN A 46 -4.37 0.17 -3.42
N ILE A 47 -4.23 -0.15 -2.14
CA ILE A 47 -3.30 -1.14 -1.61
C ILE A 47 -3.98 -1.92 -0.50
N CYS A 48 -3.76 -3.24 -0.46
CA CYS A 48 -4.04 -4.07 0.72
C CYS A 48 -2.96 -5.13 0.92
N PHE A 49 -2.92 -5.69 2.12
CA PHE A 49 -1.96 -6.73 2.49
C PHE A 49 -2.68 -8.06 2.69
N GLY A 50 -2.05 -9.14 2.21
CA GLY A 50 -2.56 -10.50 2.33
C GLY A 50 -1.45 -11.54 2.19
N GLY A 51 -1.83 -12.78 1.93
CA GLY A 51 -0.94 -13.93 2.04
C GLY A 51 -0.89 -14.47 3.48
N GLU A 52 -0.24 -15.61 3.67
CA GLU A 52 -0.21 -16.35 4.94
C GLU A 52 0.42 -15.53 6.09
N ASP A 53 1.38 -14.67 5.76
CA ASP A 53 2.12 -13.83 6.70
C ASP A 53 1.82 -12.32 6.54
N LEU A 54 0.80 -11.96 5.77
CA LEU A 54 0.47 -10.58 5.38
C LEU A 54 1.62 -9.81 4.69
N ARG A 55 2.63 -10.49 4.12
CA ARG A 55 3.76 -9.86 3.41
C ARG A 55 3.56 -9.76 1.90
N THR A 56 2.36 -10.02 1.38
CA THR A 56 2.03 -9.74 -0.02
C THR A 56 1.20 -8.47 -0.13
N ALA A 57 1.66 -7.52 -0.93
CA ALA A 57 0.86 -6.34 -1.30
C ALA A 57 0.09 -6.61 -2.60
N TYR A 58 -1.19 -6.26 -2.59
CA TYR A 58 -2.06 -6.22 -3.76
C TYR A 58 -2.38 -4.76 -4.07
N ILE A 59 -2.11 -4.32 -5.29
CA ILE A 59 -2.18 -2.90 -5.67
C ILE A 59 -2.96 -2.75 -6.97
N THR A 60 -4.00 -1.90 -6.96
CA THR A 60 -4.81 -1.62 -8.16
C THR A 60 -4.26 -0.42 -8.92
N LEU A 61 -4.07 -0.62 -10.23
CA LEU A 61 -3.50 0.35 -11.16
C LEU A 61 -4.57 0.78 -12.15
N SER A 62 -5.11 1.99 -12.00
CA SER A 62 -6.29 2.42 -12.75
C SER A 62 -5.98 2.86 -14.17
N SER A 63 -4.78 3.39 -14.47
CA SER A 63 -4.46 3.81 -15.85
C SER A 63 -4.31 2.60 -16.77
N THR A 64 -3.68 1.53 -16.28
CA THR A 64 -3.45 0.30 -17.05
C THR A 64 -4.52 -0.78 -16.84
N GLY A 65 -5.37 -0.65 -15.81
CA GLY A 65 -6.37 -1.66 -15.44
C GLY A 65 -5.77 -2.93 -14.84
N ARG A 66 -4.53 -2.87 -14.34
CA ARG A 66 -3.79 -4.02 -13.81
C ARG A 66 -3.95 -4.16 -12.29
N LEU A 67 -3.80 -5.39 -11.82
CA LEU A 67 -3.61 -5.71 -10.40
C LEU A 67 -2.17 -6.21 -10.21
N LEU A 68 -1.37 -5.48 -9.43
CA LEU A 68 -0.06 -5.97 -9.01
C LEU A 68 -0.20 -6.85 -7.77
N LYS A 69 0.56 -7.95 -7.77
CA LYS A 69 0.82 -8.79 -6.60
C LYS A 69 2.33 -8.83 -6.41
N THR A 70 2.84 -8.28 -5.30
CA THR A 70 4.27 -8.19 -5.06
C THR A 70 4.61 -8.49 -3.60
N PRO A 71 5.77 -9.12 -3.31
CA PRO A 71 6.31 -9.17 -1.95
C PRO A 71 6.45 -7.75 -1.38
N TRP A 72 6.23 -7.63 -0.08
CA TRP A 72 6.35 -6.37 0.66
C TRP A 72 7.38 -6.48 1.78
N ASP A 73 7.97 -5.34 2.13
CA ASP A 73 9.13 -5.26 3.04
C ASP A 73 8.79 -5.63 4.49
N ALA A 74 7.54 -5.42 4.90
CA ALA A 74 7.01 -5.81 6.20
C ALA A 74 5.53 -6.23 6.09
N PRO A 75 5.02 -6.99 7.07
CA PRO A 75 3.64 -7.47 7.04
C PRO A 75 2.65 -6.31 7.21
N GLY A 76 1.46 -6.47 6.63
CA GLY A 76 0.30 -5.65 6.92
C GLY A 76 -0.17 -5.80 8.36
N LEU A 77 -0.86 -4.79 8.87
CA LEU A 77 -1.60 -4.88 10.13
C LEU A 77 -2.81 -5.81 9.91
N PRO A 78 -3.01 -6.87 10.73
CA PRO A 78 -4.20 -7.69 10.66
C PRO A 78 -5.48 -6.85 10.80
N LEU A 79 -6.49 -7.14 9.98
CA LEU A 79 -7.79 -6.50 10.09
C LEU A 79 -8.53 -6.99 11.35
N ASN A 80 -9.46 -6.16 11.85
CA ASN A 80 -10.17 -6.39 13.11
C ASN A 80 -10.93 -7.73 13.22
N PHE A 81 -11.21 -8.39 12.09
CA PHE A 81 -11.92 -9.67 12.01
C PHE A 81 -11.20 -10.69 11.12
N LEU A 82 -9.87 -10.61 11.01
CA LEU A 82 -9.11 -11.54 10.18
C LEU A 82 -9.22 -12.97 10.73
N ASN A 83 -9.78 -13.88 9.93
CA ASN A 83 -9.94 -15.31 10.23
C ASN A 83 -10.76 -15.63 11.50
N VAL A 84 -11.69 -14.74 11.88
CA VAL A 84 -12.66 -14.98 12.97
C VAL A 84 -13.82 -15.83 12.47
#